data_AF-A2QGI9-F1
#
_entry.id   AF-A2QGI9-F1
#
_cell.length_a   1.000
_cell.length_b   1.000
_cell.length_c   1.000
_cell.angle_alpha   90.00
_cell.angle_beta   90.00
_cell.angle_gamma   90.00
#
_symmetry.space_group_name_H-M   'P 1'
#
loop_
_entity.id
_entity.type
_entity.pdbx_description
1 polymer ?
#
loop_
_entity_poly.entity_id
_entity_poly.type
_entity_poly.pdbx_seq_one_letter_code
_entity_poly.pdbx_strand_id
1 'polypeptide(L)'
;MDPAVLREVSRVDPVVPFRATTHHLHHTWAQTFYSRPELYVRPQSIEEIRKLVNLARHCRRRLVTVGSGHSPSDLTCTSAWLVNLDDFNRVLEVSPETGVVTVQAGIRLRDLGAQLEKHGLTLSNLGSIDSQSVAGVISTGTHGSSLQHGLISECILSLTLMLANGQLVRCSATSNPSLFRAALISLGALGIIVEVTLQAEPAFKVAWRQTRRKLSSVLAEWSSGLWTSHEFVRVWWMPYEKSAVVWHADKTDLPLRNPPKSFYGETLGYHIYHNLLALANYFPRILPWVEWLVFGLQYGFKPEAIVTEAVEPARSGLLMNCLYSQFVNEWALPLEKGPEAITRLSAWLNGDLETARIPFSVDGLWVHCPIEVRVADSTYNKTPRPFLDPTSSSGPTLYLNATLYRPYHRDPPCTERYYEAFEWLMREMGARPHWAKNFRTSREELKDLYGEDMVEWLKVRQDVDSDGMFLGEWHYRNLALPGTEDESEPAVLPLLEREKTRRKADVRGSGDGMEWIGHKQWQGKQGRQAATFVPALGNEKIQGSSDEIILSPPTTATSEESFDLLAAGEASVVLPESGM
;
A
#
# COMPACT_ATOMS: atom_id res chain seq x y z
N MET A 1 11.17 24.70 -9.73
CA MET A 1 9.70 24.60 -9.55
C MET A 1 9.04 25.28 -10.74
N ASP A 2 7.83 24.87 -11.12
CA ASP A 2 7.06 25.50 -12.20
C ASP A 2 6.69 26.97 -11.84
N PRO A 3 6.86 27.96 -12.75
CA PRO A 3 6.52 29.36 -12.48
C PRO A 3 5.05 29.62 -12.10
N ALA A 4 4.10 28.82 -12.59
CA ALA A 4 2.70 28.92 -12.19
C ALA A 4 2.50 28.47 -10.74
N VAL A 5 3.21 27.41 -10.32
CA VAL A 5 3.18 26.92 -8.93
C VAL A 5 3.83 27.93 -7.99
N LEU A 6 4.96 28.53 -8.37
CA LEU A 6 5.59 29.62 -7.61
C LEU A 6 4.65 30.82 -7.42
N ARG A 7 3.88 31.18 -8.46
CA ARG A 7 2.87 32.24 -8.40
C ARG A 7 1.76 31.91 -7.41
N GLU A 8 1.21 30.70 -7.43
CA GLU A 8 0.18 30.30 -6.46
C GLU A 8 0.74 30.20 -5.04
N VAL A 9 1.97 29.70 -4.85
CA VAL A 9 2.66 29.69 -3.54
C VAL A 9 2.84 31.11 -2.98
N SER A 10 3.06 32.13 -3.83
CA SER A 10 3.15 33.54 -3.40
C SER A 10 1.80 34.20 -3.07
N ARG A 11 0.66 33.53 -3.32
CA ARG A 11 -0.70 34.04 -3.09
C ARG A 11 -1.37 33.50 -1.83
N VAL A 12 -0.73 32.54 -1.16
CA VAL A 12 -1.23 31.86 0.04
C VAL A 12 -0.36 32.21 1.24
N ASP A 13 -0.99 32.26 2.42
CA ASP A 13 -0.36 32.67 3.69
C ASP A 13 1.06 32.09 3.87
N PRO A 14 2.11 32.93 3.96
CA PRO A 14 3.49 32.47 4.11
C PRO A 14 3.79 31.87 5.49
N VAL A 15 2.96 32.11 6.52
CA VAL A 15 3.15 31.57 7.87
C VAL A 15 2.99 30.06 7.88
N VAL A 16 2.01 29.52 7.14
CA VAL A 16 1.84 28.06 6.93
C VAL A 16 2.88 27.55 5.92
N PRO A 17 3.85 26.68 6.28
CA PRO A 17 4.92 26.30 5.37
C PRO A 17 4.46 25.41 4.20
N PHE A 18 5.23 25.40 3.11
CA PHE A 18 5.03 24.49 1.96
C PHE A 18 6.33 23.73 1.67
N ARG A 19 6.49 22.58 2.33
CA ARG A 19 7.74 21.83 2.42
C ARG A 19 7.98 20.93 1.20
N ALA A 20 8.17 21.56 0.05
CA ALA A 20 8.27 20.90 -1.25
C ALA A 20 9.70 20.88 -1.82
N THR A 21 10.07 19.77 -2.46
CA THR A 21 11.36 19.56 -3.13
C THR A 21 11.15 19.07 -4.57
N THR A 22 12.06 19.41 -5.50
CA THR A 22 11.90 19.17 -6.95
C THR A 22 12.82 18.08 -7.52
N HIS A 23 13.64 17.43 -6.69
CA HIS A 23 14.71 16.51 -7.12
C HIS A 23 14.61 15.13 -6.47
N HIS A 24 13.41 14.77 -5.98
CA HIS A 24 13.15 13.46 -5.41
C HIS A 24 13.03 12.39 -6.50
N LEU A 25 13.71 11.27 -6.28
CA LEU A 25 13.53 10.04 -7.03
C LEU A 25 12.73 9.09 -6.13
N HIS A 26 11.45 8.87 -6.48
CA HIS A 26 10.61 7.88 -5.82
C HIS A 26 10.94 6.48 -6.34
N HIS A 27 10.80 5.47 -5.48
CA HIS A 27 10.84 4.06 -5.87
C HIS A 27 9.97 3.18 -4.97
N THR A 28 9.53 2.04 -5.49
CA THR A 28 8.96 0.98 -4.65
C THR A 28 10.06 0.35 -3.78
N TRP A 29 9.72 -0.21 -2.61
CA TRP A 29 10.69 -0.93 -1.76
C TRP A 29 11.39 -2.06 -2.54
N ALA A 30 10.62 -2.78 -3.36
CA ALA A 30 11.13 -3.83 -4.24
C ALA A 30 11.99 -3.28 -5.40
N GLN A 31 12.08 -1.97 -5.61
CA GLN A 31 12.78 -1.33 -6.74
C GLN A 31 12.34 -1.89 -8.11
N THR A 32 11.05 -2.24 -8.20
CA THR A 32 10.37 -2.65 -9.44
C THR A 32 10.03 -1.44 -10.28
N PHE A 33 9.59 -0.36 -9.63
CA PHE A 33 9.22 0.90 -10.25
C PHE A 33 9.92 2.08 -9.58
N TYR A 34 10.26 3.08 -10.40
CA TYR A 34 10.76 4.39 -10.01
C TYR A 34 9.88 5.48 -10.63
N SER A 35 9.76 6.64 -10.01
CA SER A 35 9.19 7.82 -10.69
C SER A 35 9.83 9.13 -10.21
N ARG A 36 9.74 10.17 -11.03
CA ARG A 36 10.30 11.51 -10.74
C ARG A 36 9.16 12.54 -10.65
N PRO A 37 8.53 12.71 -9.47
CA PRO A 37 7.47 13.71 -9.29
C PRO A 37 7.98 15.12 -9.56
N GLU A 38 7.09 16.02 -9.97
CA GLU A 38 7.37 17.46 -10.09
C GLU A 38 7.67 18.09 -8.73
N LEU A 39 6.92 17.70 -7.69
CA LEU A 39 7.16 18.04 -6.29
C LEU A 39 7.05 16.80 -5.39
N TYR A 40 7.96 16.68 -4.45
CA TYR A 40 7.86 15.79 -3.30
C TYR A 40 7.69 16.65 -2.03
N VAL A 41 6.55 16.48 -1.35
CA VAL A 41 6.09 17.35 -0.25
C VAL A 41 5.97 16.56 1.04
N ARG A 42 6.47 17.11 2.14
CA ARG A 42 6.45 16.49 3.48
C ARG A 42 5.79 17.42 4.51
N PRO A 43 4.44 17.45 4.59
CA PRO A 43 3.73 18.36 5.48
C PRO A 43 3.81 17.92 6.95
N GLN A 44 3.79 18.90 7.86
CA GLN A 44 3.94 18.70 9.32
C GLN A 44 2.71 19.12 10.14
N SER A 45 1.72 19.78 9.53
CA SER A 45 0.46 20.16 10.17
C SER A 45 -0.75 19.97 9.24
N ILE A 46 -1.96 20.00 9.82
CA ILE A 46 -3.23 19.96 9.09
C ILE A 46 -3.34 21.15 8.11
N GLU A 47 -2.80 22.30 8.50
CA GLU A 47 -2.77 23.55 7.74
C GLU A 47 -1.83 23.41 6.53
N GLU A 48 -0.66 22.78 6.72
CA GLU A 48 0.25 22.46 5.61
C GLU A 48 -0.40 21.48 4.61
N ILE A 49 -1.13 20.47 5.10
CA ILE A 49 -1.90 19.53 4.25
C ILE A 49 -3.03 20.27 3.50
N ARG A 50 -3.76 21.18 4.17
CA ARG A 50 -4.83 21.99 3.57
C ARG A 50 -4.29 22.97 2.52
N LYS A 51 -3.14 23.59 2.81
CA LYS A 51 -2.40 24.47 1.88
C LYS A 51 -1.95 23.70 0.64
N LEU A 52 -1.37 22.51 0.83
CA LEU A 52 -0.98 21.58 -0.23
C LEU A 52 -2.15 21.20 -1.15
N VAL A 53 -3.30 20.78 -0.58
CA VAL A 53 -4.50 20.41 -1.36
C VAL A 53 -5.03 21.59 -2.18
N ASN A 54 -5.15 22.78 -1.58
CA ASN A 54 -5.62 23.96 -2.30
C ASN A 54 -4.64 24.40 -3.40
N LEU A 55 -3.33 24.38 -3.14
CA LEU A 55 -2.31 24.66 -4.16
C LEU A 55 -2.36 23.65 -5.31
N ALA A 56 -2.52 22.35 -5.03
CA ALA A 56 -2.62 21.32 -6.07
C ALA A 56 -3.85 21.52 -6.96
N ARG A 57 -5.00 21.80 -6.34
CA ARG A 57 -6.26 22.11 -7.03
C ARG A 57 -6.14 23.34 -7.92
N HIS A 58 -5.57 24.44 -7.42
CA HIS A 58 -5.32 25.66 -8.20
C HIS A 58 -4.33 25.42 -9.35
N CYS A 59 -3.26 24.68 -9.09
CA CYS A 59 -2.22 24.36 -10.08
C CYS A 59 -2.63 23.23 -11.06
N ARG A 60 -3.84 22.68 -10.94
CA ARG A 60 -4.36 21.54 -11.72
C ARG A 60 -3.38 20.35 -11.71
N ARG A 61 -3.00 19.92 -10.49
CA ARG A 61 -2.04 18.82 -10.26
C ARG A 61 -2.69 17.67 -9.52
N ARG A 62 -2.37 16.43 -9.93
CA ARG A 62 -2.67 15.22 -9.15
C ARG A 62 -1.83 15.21 -7.86
N LEU A 63 -2.43 14.75 -6.76
CA LEU A 63 -1.75 14.36 -5.52
C LEU A 63 -1.65 12.84 -5.38
N VAL A 64 -0.53 12.36 -4.84
CA VAL A 64 -0.35 10.95 -4.45
C VAL A 64 0.18 10.88 -3.03
N THR A 65 -0.52 10.17 -2.14
CA THR A 65 -0.05 9.93 -0.76
C THR A 65 0.81 8.68 -0.71
N VAL A 66 1.99 8.75 -0.06
CA VAL A 66 2.92 7.61 0.06
C VAL A 66 3.48 7.45 1.47
N GLY A 67 3.51 6.20 1.94
CA GLY A 67 4.30 5.76 3.09
C GLY A 67 5.74 5.42 2.67
N SER A 68 6.15 4.16 2.81
CA SER A 68 7.52 3.66 2.48
C SER A 68 7.67 3.16 1.04
N GLY A 69 6.67 3.38 0.18
CA GLY A 69 6.64 2.74 -1.15
C GLY A 69 6.62 1.20 -1.09
N HIS A 70 6.18 0.58 0.02
CA HIS A 70 6.39 -0.85 0.24
C HIS A 70 5.60 -1.79 -0.68
N SER A 71 4.53 -1.28 -1.30
CA SER A 71 3.85 -2.03 -2.37
C SER A 71 4.82 -2.21 -3.56
N PRO A 72 5.00 -3.44 -4.09
CA PRO A 72 5.76 -3.64 -5.33
C PRO A 72 4.98 -3.21 -6.59
N SER A 73 3.75 -2.68 -6.45
CA SER A 73 2.93 -2.16 -7.57
C SER A 73 3.25 -0.69 -7.87
N ASP A 74 2.86 -0.24 -9.06
CA ASP A 74 3.04 1.14 -9.52
C ASP A 74 1.97 2.13 -9.02
N LEU A 75 1.11 1.74 -8.07
CA LEU A 75 0.08 2.58 -7.43
C LEU A 75 0.60 3.96 -6.97
N THR A 76 1.81 3.99 -6.43
CA THR A 76 2.45 5.21 -5.90
C THR A 76 3.26 5.99 -6.93
N CYS A 77 3.32 5.55 -8.19
CA CYS A 77 4.04 6.25 -9.24
C CYS A 77 3.30 7.51 -9.68
N THR A 78 4.06 8.60 -9.83
CA THR A 78 3.57 9.87 -10.35
C THR A 78 4.72 10.73 -10.90
N SER A 79 4.36 11.59 -11.84
CA SER A 79 5.13 12.71 -12.37
C SER A 79 4.52 14.07 -11.99
N ALA A 80 3.38 14.06 -11.29
CA ALA A 80 2.70 15.17 -10.61
C ALA A 80 3.30 15.38 -9.21
N TRP A 81 2.48 15.55 -8.15
CA TRP A 81 2.95 15.82 -6.79
C TRP A 81 2.81 14.59 -5.88
N LEU A 82 3.91 14.22 -5.23
CA LEU A 82 4.00 13.10 -4.29
C LEU A 82 4.08 13.64 -2.85
N VAL A 83 3.29 13.06 -1.95
CA VAL A 83 3.06 13.54 -0.58
C VAL A 83 3.43 12.44 0.40
N ASN A 84 4.46 12.68 1.21
CA ASN A 84 4.93 11.74 2.23
C ASN A 84 4.58 12.26 3.62
N LEU A 85 3.84 11.47 4.39
CA LEU A 85 3.31 11.86 5.70
C LEU A 85 4.23 11.48 6.87
N ASP A 86 5.48 11.10 6.64
CA ASP A 86 6.36 10.59 7.70
C ASP A 86 6.72 11.62 8.78
N ASP A 87 6.61 12.92 8.46
CA ASP A 87 6.75 14.02 9.43
C ASP A 87 5.40 14.42 10.07
N PHE A 88 4.31 13.69 9.77
CA PHE A 88 2.95 13.85 10.29
C PHE A 88 2.52 12.53 10.98
N ASN A 89 3.22 12.21 12.07
CA ASN A 89 3.32 10.87 12.65
C ASN A 89 3.03 10.80 14.16
N ARG A 90 2.52 11.88 14.77
CA ARG A 90 2.34 11.96 16.23
C ARG A 90 1.21 11.07 16.72
N VAL A 91 1.40 10.48 17.90
CA VAL A 91 0.27 10.01 18.72
C VAL A 91 -0.44 11.23 19.29
N LEU A 92 -1.77 11.24 19.24
CA LEU A 92 -2.62 12.37 19.67
C LEU A 92 -3.34 12.08 20.98
N GLU A 93 -3.78 10.84 21.17
CA GLU A 93 -4.54 10.39 22.34
C GLU A 93 -4.29 8.90 22.60
N VAL A 94 -4.20 8.51 23.87
CA VAL A 94 -4.11 7.11 24.32
C VAL A 94 -4.96 6.97 25.59
N SER A 95 -5.90 6.02 25.60
CA SER A 95 -6.55 5.55 26.83
C SER A 95 -6.15 4.09 27.09
N PRO A 96 -5.18 3.84 28.00
CA PRO A 96 -4.78 2.48 28.37
C PRO A 96 -5.93 1.63 28.91
N GLU A 97 -6.91 2.25 29.56
CA GLU A 97 -8.03 1.59 30.24
C GLU A 97 -9.08 1.05 29.25
N THR A 98 -9.19 1.67 28.08
CA THR A 98 -10.13 1.26 27.01
C THR A 98 -9.42 0.64 25.80
N GLY A 99 -8.09 0.79 25.71
CA GLY A 99 -7.30 0.44 24.54
C GLY A 99 -7.53 1.36 23.33
N VAL A 100 -8.30 2.44 23.44
CA VAL A 100 -8.57 3.36 22.33
C VAL A 100 -7.41 4.33 22.14
N VAL A 101 -6.93 4.45 20.91
CA VAL A 101 -5.75 5.26 20.55
C VAL A 101 -6.01 6.05 19.28
N THR A 102 -5.72 7.36 19.29
CA THR A 102 -5.81 8.24 18.11
C THR A 102 -4.42 8.72 17.69
N VAL A 103 -4.09 8.56 16.40
CA VAL A 103 -2.77 8.90 15.82
C VAL A 103 -2.88 9.64 14.49
N GLN A 104 -1.86 10.43 14.17
CA GLN A 104 -1.66 10.97 12.82
C GLN A 104 -1.25 9.84 11.86
N ALA A 105 -1.91 9.78 10.69
CA ALA A 105 -1.94 8.60 9.84
C ALA A 105 -0.62 8.28 9.10
N GLY A 106 0.39 9.15 9.21
CA GLY A 106 1.74 8.92 8.72
C GLY A 106 2.59 8.00 9.61
N ILE A 107 2.21 7.76 10.87
CA ILE A 107 2.96 6.91 11.79
C ILE A 107 3.17 5.49 11.22
N ARG A 108 4.38 4.94 11.39
CA ARG A 108 4.71 3.58 10.94
C ARG A 108 4.31 2.56 11.98
N LEU A 109 3.98 1.32 11.58
CA LEU A 109 3.56 0.29 12.54
C LEU A 109 4.64 -0.03 13.59
N ARG A 110 5.92 0.02 13.23
CA ARG A 110 7.04 -0.11 14.18
C ARG A 110 7.02 0.98 15.26
N ASP A 111 6.76 2.21 14.84
CA ASP A 111 6.84 3.43 15.66
C ASP A 111 5.58 3.52 16.52
N LEU A 112 4.41 3.18 15.96
CA LEU A 112 3.14 2.97 16.66
C LEU A 112 3.27 1.87 17.73
N GLY A 113 3.78 0.69 17.38
CA GLY A 113 3.97 -0.43 18.31
C GLY A 113 4.89 -0.06 19.48
N ALA A 114 5.97 0.70 19.21
CA ALA A 114 6.87 1.21 20.24
C ALA A 114 6.26 2.34 21.11
N GLN A 115 5.16 2.98 20.70
CA GLN A 115 4.38 3.89 21.56
C GLN A 115 3.33 3.12 22.35
N LEU A 116 2.59 2.20 21.73
CA LEU A 116 1.60 1.34 22.39
C LEU A 116 2.21 0.56 23.57
N GLU A 117 3.40 -0.01 23.38
CA GLU A 117 4.11 -0.80 24.40
C GLU A 117 4.35 0.00 25.70
N LYS A 118 4.62 1.31 25.61
CA LYS A 118 4.81 2.20 26.79
C LYS A 118 3.55 2.35 27.64
N HIS A 119 2.39 2.11 27.06
CA HIS A 119 1.08 2.17 27.69
C HIS A 119 0.54 0.77 28.03
N GLY A 120 1.35 -0.28 27.87
CA GLY A 120 0.90 -1.66 28.09
C GLY A 120 -0.06 -2.17 27.02
N LEU A 121 0.02 -1.63 25.79
CA LEU A 121 -0.85 -1.97 24.66
C LEU A 121 -0.07 -2.58 23.48
N THR A 122 -0.78 -3.27 22.58
CA THR A 122 -0.29 -3.75 21.27
C THR A 122 -1.42 -3.80 20.24
N LEU A 123 -1.08 -3.98 18.96
CA LEU A 123 -2.07 -4.36 17.95
C LEU A 123 -2.40 -5.85 18.05
N SER A 124 -3.67 -6.21 17.86
CA SER A 124 -4.19 -7.58 17.94
C SER A 124 -3.59 -8.52 16.89
N ASN A 125 -3.40 -8.00 15.68
CA ASN A 125 -2.86 -8.72 14.52
C ASN A 125 -1.90 -7.80 13.74
N LEU A 126 -0.93 -8.41 13.07
CA LEU A 126 0.06 -7.72 12.24
C LEU A 126 0.31 -8.49 10.94
N GLY A 127 0.48 -7.73 9.86
CA GLY A 127 1.11 -8.22 8.64
C GLY A 127 2.60 -8.49 8.87
N SER A 128 3.26 -9.14 7.92
CA SER A 128 4.64 -9.61 8.07
C SER A 128 5.70 -8.50 8.22
N ILE A 129 5.33 -7.21 8.15
CA ILE A 129 6.25 -6.06 8.02
C ILE A 129 5.70 -4.85 8.81
N ASP A 130 6.56 -4.18 9.57
CA ASP A 130 6.24 -3.04 10.45
C ASP A 130 6.59 -1.65 9.87
N SER A 131 7.35 -1.63 8.76
CA SER A 131 7.83 -0.40 8.12
C SER A 131 6.75 0.38 7.35
N GLN A 132 5.56 -0.19 7.16
CA GLN A 132 4.42 0.46 6.49
C GLN A 132 3.79 1.54 7.41
N SER A 133 3.20 2.58 6.82
CA SER A 133 2.41 3.58 7.58
C SER A 133 1.00 3.07 7.87
N VAL A 134 0.38 3.52 8.96
CA VAL A 134 -0.98 3.10 9.34
C VAL A 134 -2.01 3.43 8.24
N ALA A 135 -1.91 4.61 7.60
CA ALA A 135 -2.72 4.93 6.42
C ALA A 135 -2.54 3.91 5.27
N GLY A 136 -1.31 3.42 5.06
CA GLY A 136 -0.97 2.52 3.96
C GLY A 136 -1.47 1.09 4.15
N VAL A 137 -1.39 0.56 5.37
CA VAL A 137 -1.88 -0.81 5.66
C VAL A 137 -3.40 -0.91 5.60
N ILE A 138 -4.10 0.14 6.06
CA ILE A 138 -5.55 0.30 5.89
C ILE A 138 -5.87 0.39 4.40
N SER A 139 -5.36 1.41 3.71
CA SER A 139 -5.76 1.76 2.33
C SER A 139 -5.51 0.67 1.28
N THR A 140 -4.75 -0.38 1.59
CA THR A 140 -4.44 -1.50 0.68
C THR A 140 -4.93 -2.87 1.19
N GLY A 141 -5.71 -2.91 2.29
CA GLY A 141 -6.29 -4.15 2.82
C GLY A 141 -5.27 -5.14 3.38
N THR A 142 -4.26 -4.65 4.12
CA THR A 142 -3.24 -5.53 4.72
C THR A 142 -3.84 -6.40 5.82
N HIS A 143 -3.40 -7.66 5.92
CA HIS A 143 -3.87 -8.68 6.86
C HIS A 143 -2.68 -9.48 7.43
N GLY A 144 -2.89 -10.14 8.58
CA GLY A 144 -1.91 -11.01 9.22
C GLY A 144 -2.01 -12.47 8.78
N SER A 145 -2.03 -13.41 9.74
CA SER A 145 -2.34 -14.83 9.47
C SER A 145 -2.97 -15.54 10.66
N SER A 146 -4.30 -15.60 10.70
CA SER A 146 -5.12 -16.14 11.80
C SER A 146 -6.56 -16.41 11.33
N LEU A 147 -7.29 -17.30 11.99
CA LEU A 147 -8.76 -17.42 11.83
C LEU A 147 -9.56 -16.66 12.89
N GLN A 148 -8.91 -15.94 13.80
CA GLN A 148 -9.54 -15.08 14.81
C GLN A 148 -9.53 -13.59 14.43
N HIS A 149 -8.82 -13.23 13.36
CA HIS A 149 -8.63 -11.86 12.89
C HIS A 149 -8.71 -11.81 11.36
N GLY A 150 -9.37 -10.79 10.80
CA GLY A 150 -9.39 -10.52 9.37
C GLY A 150 -8.29 -9.55 8.94
N LEU A 151 -8.69 -8.41 8.38
CA LEU A 151 -7.80 -7.34 7.96
C LEU A 151 -7.28 -6.51 9.16
N ILE A 152 -6.16 -5.79 9.01
CA ILE A 152 -5.72 -4.80 10.02
C ILE A 152 -6.74 -3.65 10.15
N SER A 153 -7.53 -3.39 9.11
CA SER A 153 -8.58 -2.37 9.12
C SER A 153 -9.73 -2.64 10.09
N GLU A 154 -9.83 -3.85 10.68
CA GLU A 154 -10.92 -4.24 11.58
C GLU A 154 -10.83 -3.62 12.98
N CYS A 155 -9.63 -3.21 13.41
CA CYS A 155 -9.46 -2.51 14.68
C CYS A 155 -9.74 -1.00 14.56
N ILE A 156 -10.09 -0.48 13.38
CA ILE A 156 -10.27 0.95 13.15
C ILE A 156 -11.67 1.39 13.58
N LEU A 157 -11.73 2.41 14.43
CA LEU A 157 -12.96 2.96 15.01
C LEU A 157 -13.43 4.21 14.26
N SER A 158 -12.50 5.06 13.81
CA SER A 158 -12.80 6.20 12.93
C SER A 158 -11.58 6.66 12.14
N LEU A 159 -11.82 7.31 11.01
CA LEU A 159 -10.81 7.97 10.16
C LEU A 159 -11.16 9.45 9.98
N THR A 160 -10.16 10.32 9.89
CA THR A 160 -10.32 11.69 9.39
C THR A 160 -9.58 11.81 8.04
N LEU A 161 -10.26 12.34 7.02
CA LEU A 161 -9.71 12.55 5.67
C LEU A 161 -9.72 14.04 5.30
N MET A 162 -8.66 14.49 4.62
CA MET A 162 -8.65 15.73 3.84
C MET A 162 -9.10 15.42 2.40
N LEU A 163 -10.25 15.95 2.00
CA LEU A 163 -10.83 15.72 0.67
C LEU A 163 -10.29 16.69 -0.39
N ALA A 164 -10.55 16.45 -1.68
CA ALA A 164 -10.03 17.25 -2.78
C ALA A 164 -10.42 18.75 -2.74
N ASN A 165 -11.54 19.06 -2.07
CA ASN A 165 -12.02 20.44 -1.86
C ASN A 165 -11.33 21.18 -0.69
N GLY A 166 -10.46 20.52 0.09
CA GLY A 166 -9.78 21.08 1.25
C GLY A 166 -10.56 21.02 2.58
N GLN A 167 -11.71 20.34 2.62
CA GLN A 167 -12.44 20.04 3.85
C GLN A 167 -11.82 18.84 4.58
N LEU A 168 -11.89 18.87 5.91
CA LEU A 168 -11.70 17.68 6.76
C LEU A 168 -13.06 17.02 6.99
N VAL A 169 -13.14 15.71 6.77
CA VAL A 169 -14.33 14.90 7.05
C VAL A 169 -13.92 13.70 7.89
N ARG A 170 -14.59 13.53 9.05
CA ARG A 170 -14.47 12.34 9.89
C ARG A 170 -15.53 11.32 9.50
N CYS A 171 -15.17 10.04 9.50
CA CYS A 171 -16.08 8.93 9.25
C CYS A 171 -15.81 7.75 10.19
N SER A 172 -16.85 7.00 10.52
CA SER A 172 -16.86 5.84 11.42
C SER A 172 -17.98 4.88 11.03
N ALA A 173 -18.16 3.79 11.77
CA ALA A 173 -19.30 2.89 11.60
C ALA A 173 -20.69 3.58 11.77
N THR A 174 -20.74 4.71 12.46
CA THR A 174 -21.97 5.43 12.83
C THR A 174 -22.08 6.84 12.21
N SER A 175 -21.04 7.32 11.53
CA SER A 175 -20.99 8.65 10.93
C SER A 175 -20.32 8.59 9.56
N ASN A 176 -21.00 9.07 8.51
CA ASN A 176 -20.56 8.93 7.12
C ASN A 176 -20.16 7.47 6.75
N PRO A 177 -21.02 6.45 7.01
CA PRO A 177 -20.63 5.04 6.97
C PRO A 177 -20.18 4.56 5.59
N SER A 178 -20.73 5.10 4.49
CA SER A 178 -20.25 4.77 3.13
C SER A 178 -18.84 5.30 2.89
N LEU A 179 -18.52 6.52 3.35
CA LEU A 179 -17.14 7.04 3.30
C LEU A 179 -16.21 6.21 4.19
N PHE A 180 -16.68 5.70 5.34
CA PHE A 180 -15.90 4.80 6.18
C PHE A 180 -15.61 3.46 5.49
N ARG A 181 -16.63 2.75 4.99
CA ARG A 181 -16.46 1.49 4.21
C ARG A 181 -15.56 1.66 2.99
N ALA A 182 -15.54 2.84 2.36
CA ALA A 182 -14.65 3.15 1.25
C ALA A 182 -13.22 3.47 1.73
N ALA A 183 -13.06 4.27 2.78
CA ALA A 183 -11.77 4.70 3.30
C ALA A 183 -10.96 3.57 3.95
N LEU A 184 -11.62 2.55 4.51
CA LEU A 184 -10.95 1.37 5.05
C LEU A 184 -10.15 0.60 3.99
N ILE A 185 -10.47 0.72 2.69
CA ILE A 185 -9.58 0.36 1.56
C ILE A 185 -9.65 1.49 0.52
N SER A 186 -9.06 2.64 0.88
CA SER A 186 -9.15 3.87 0.07
C SER A 186 -8.35 3.83 -1.24
N LEU A 187 -7.36 2.95 -1.38
CA LEU A 187 -6.36 2.92 -2.45
C LEU A 187 -5.64 4.26 -2.68
N GLY A 188 -5.70 5.19 -1.71
CA GLY A 188 -5.23 6.57 -1.85
C GLY A 188 -6.08 7.46 -2.78
N ALA A 189 -7.27 6.99 -3.20
CA ALA A 189 -8.10 7.59 -4.26
C ALA A 189 -9.21 8.54 -3.75
N LEU A 190 -9.47 8.56 -2.43
CA LEU A 190 -10.61 9.27 -1.83
C LEU A 190 -10.24 10.61 -1.17
N GLY A 191 -8.94 10.85 -0.95
CA GLY A 191 -8.46 11.88 -0.03
C GLY A 191 -7.15 11.48 0.64
N ILE A 192 -6.59 12.40 1.41
CA ILE A 192 -5.46 12.13 2.30
C ILE A 192 -6.04 11.72 3.65
N ILE A 193 -5.90 10.45 4.06
CA ILE A 193 -6.17 10.05 5.45
C ILE A 193 -5.17 10.79 6.33
N VAL A 194 -5.64 11.59 7.28
CA VAL A 194 -4.80 12.39 8.20
C VAL A 194 -4.79 11.84 9.61
N GLU A 195 -5.90 11.27 10.10
CA GLU A 195 -5.98 10.73 11.46
C GLU A 195 -6.68 9.37 11.46
N VAL A 196 -6.26 8.53 12.41
CA VAL A 196 -6.78 7.19 12.64
C VAL A 196 -7.04 7.00 14.13
N THR A 197 -8.28 6.67 14.51
CA THR A 197 -8.61 6.14 15.84
C THR A 197 -8.77 4.63 15.73
N LEU A 198 -8.05 3.88 16.56
CA LEU A 198 -8.03 2.42 16.56
C LEU A 198 -8.20 1.82 17.96
N GLN A 199 -8.60 0.56 18.00
CA GLN A 199 -8.65 -0.30 19.17
C GLN A 199 -7.36 -1.11 19.27
N ALA A 200 -6.57 -0.89 20.31
CA ALA A 200 -5.47 -1.75 20.71
C ALA A 200 -5.95 -2.82 21.70
N GLU A 201 -5.18 -3.90 21.83
CA GLU A 201 -5.29 -4.90 22.90
C GLU A 201 -4.25 -4.62 24.00
N PRO A 202 -4.44 -5.14 25.23
CA PRO A 202 -3.37 -5.23 26.22
C PRO A 202 -2.13 -5.96 25.66
N ALA A 203 -0.93 -5.51 26.01
CA ALA A 203 0.31 -6.03 25.46
C ALA A 203 0.53 -7.52 25.83
N PHE A 204 0.62 -8.37 24.81
CA PHE A 204 0.87 -9.81 24.97
C PHE A 204 2.21 -10.24 24.33
N LYS A 205 2.72 -11.38 24.81
CA LYS A 205 3.81 -12.13 24.16
C LYS A 205 3.20 -13.27 23.34
N VAL A 206 3.89 -13.69 22.29
CA VAL A 206 3.58 -14.91 21.55
C VAL A 206 4.66 -15.96 21.75
N ALA A 207 4.27 -17.18 22.08
CA ALA A 207 5.14 -18.35 21.95
C ALA A 207 4.94 -18.89 20.53
N TRP A 208 6.00 -18.93 19.73
CA TRP A 208 5.93 -19.48 18.37
C TRP A 208 6.82 -20.70 18.20
N ARG A 209 6.38 -21.61 17.31
CA ARG A 209 7.08 -22.83 16.93
C ARG A 209 6.95 -23.07 15.43
N GLN A 210 8.00 -23.61 14.83
CA GLN A 210 8.15 -23.73 13.39
C GLN A 210 8.91 -25.01 13.03
N THR A 211 8.34 -25.79 12.11
CA THR A 211 8.86 -27.11 11.71
C THR A 211 8.55 -27.43 10.24
N ARG A 212 9.39 -28.25 9.61
CA ARG A 212 9.19 -28.77 8.25
C ARG A 212 8.31 -30.02 8.26
N ARG A 213 7.20 -30.03 7.52
CA ARG A 213 6.22 -31.14 7.43
C ARG A 213 6.03 -31.61 5.99
N LYS A 214 5.52 -32.83 5.79
CA LYS A 214 5.15 -33.34 4.45
C LYS A 214 3.89 -32.62 3.95
N LEU A 215 3.86 -32.23 2.67
CA LEU A 215 2.71 -31.53 2.11
C LEU A 215 1.42 -32.35 2.21
N SER A 216 1.51 -33.68 2.06
CA SER A 216 0.35 -34.57 2.19
C SER A 216 -0.26 -34.61 3.60
N SER A 217 0.50 -34.34 4.66
CA SER A 217 -0.05 -34.23 6.03
C SER A 217 -0.71 -32.86 6.23
N VAL A 218 -0.07 -31.78 5.76
CA VAL A 218 -0.65 -30.43 5.78
C VAL A 218 -1.97 -30.38 5.00
N LEU A 219 -2.06 -31.04 3.84
CA LEU A 219 -3.30 -31.15 3.05
C LEU A 219 -4.35 -32.06 3.71
N ALA A 220 -3.95 -33.15 4.37
CA ALA A 220 -4.88 -34.03 5.09
C ALA A 220 -5.49 -33.37 6.34
N GLU A 221 -4.72 -32.52 7.03
CA GLU A 221 -5.12 -31.82 8.25
C GLU A 221 -5.88 -30.51 7.97
N TRP A 222 -5.93 -30.07 6.70
CA TRP A 222 -6.42 -28.76 6.27
C TRP A 222 -7.82 -28.43 6.80
N SER A 223 -8.75 -29.38 6.64
CA SER A 223 -10.15 -29.24 7.06
C SER A 223 -10.45 -29.84 8.44
N SER A 224 -9.46 -30.43 9.11
CA SER A 224 -9.66 -31.15 10.38
C SER A 224 -8.99 -30.51 11.60
N GLY A 225 -8.20 -29.44 11.41
CA GLY A 225 -7.63 -28.70 12.53
C GLY A 225 -6.39 -27.84 12.24
N LEU A 226 -5.78 -27.92 11.05
CA LEU A 226 -4.54 -27.17 10.74
C LEU A 226 -4.65 -25.68 11.12
N TRP A 227 -5.71 -25.02 10.66
CA TRP A 227 -5.90 -23.57 10.79
C TRP A 227 -6.56 -23.12 12.10
N THR A 228 -7.08 -24.05 12.90
CA THR A 228 -7.72 -23.79 14.20
C THR A 228 -6.92 -24.33 15.38
N SER A 229 -5.76 -24.93 15.12
CA SER A 229 -4.87 -25.52 16.14
C SER A 229 -4.22 -24.48 17.07
N HIS A 230 -4.03 -23.25 16.59
CA HIS A 230 -3.34 -22.13 17.25
C HIS A 230 -3.98 -20.80 16.83
N GLU A 231 -3.80 -19.71 17.59
CA GLU A 231 -4.34 -18.39 17.22
C GLU A 231 -3.74 -17.89 15.91
N PHE A 232 -2.42 -18.03 15.71
CA PHE A 232 -1.73 -17.65 14.49
C PHE A 232 -1.13 -18.88 13.82
N VAL A 233 -1.37 -19.05 12.51
CA VAL A 233 -0.85 -20.17 11.71
C VAL A 233 -0.38 -19.64 10.35
N ARG A 234 0.82 -20.05 9.90
CA ARG A 234 1.42 -19.71 8.61
C ARG A 234 2.02 -20.96 7.98
N VAL A 235 1.87 -21.10 6.67
CA VAL A 235 2.46 -22.21 5.93
C VAL A 235 3.25 -21.67 4.74
N TRP A 236 4.48 -22.17 4.55
CA TRP A 236 5.31 -21.87 3.38
C TRP A 236 5.51 -23.16 2.60
N TRP A 237 4.82 -23.28 1.47
CA TRP A 237 4.80 -24.48 0.66
C TRP A 237 5.95 -24.48 -0.36
N MET A 238 6.77 -25.54 -0.35
CA MET A 238 7.87 -25.77 -1.27
C MET A 238 7.44 -26.77 -2.37
N PRO A 239 7.20 -26.34 -3.63
CA PRO A 239 6.60 -27.18 -4.66
C PRO A 239 7.43 -28.42 -5.04
N TYR A 240 8.73 -28.25 -5.27
CA TYR A 240 9.62 -29.34 -5.71
C TYR A 240 9.86 -30.40 -4.62
N GLU A 241 10.00 -29.95 -3.37
CA GLU A 241 10.29 -30.86 -2.25
C GLU A 241 9.03 -31.55 -1.68
N LYS A 242 7.83 -31.25 -2.22
CA LYS A 242 6.52 -31.78 -1.78
C LYS A 242 6.36 -31.73 -0.25
N SER A 243 6.81 -30.61 0.32
CA SER A 243 6.82 -30.33 1.76
C SER A 243 6.44 -28.88 2.01
N ALA A 244 6.11 -28.55 3.25
CA ALA A 244 5.88 -27.18 3.68
C ALA A 244 6.49 -26.93 5.05
N VAL A 245 6.92 -25.71 5.32
CA VAL A 245 7.21 -25.27 6.68
C VAL A 245 5.92 -24.76 7.28
N VAL A 246 5.58 -25.25 8.47
CA VAL A 246 4.44 -24.76 9.26
C VAL A 246 5.00 -24.00 10.45
N TRP A 247 4.60 -22.74 10.58
CA TRP A 247 4.82 -21.89 11.74
C TRP A 247 3.48 -21.64 12.41
N HIS A 248 3.47 -21.64 13.74
CA HIS A 248 2.28 -21.42 14.54
C HIS A 248 2.62 -20.73 15.86
N ALA A 249 1.69 -19.97 16.41
CA ALA A 249 1.89 -19.23 17.65
C ALA A 249 0.59 -18.95 18.43
N ASP A 250 0.72 -18.85 19.75
CA ASP A 250 -0.34 -18.46 20.68
C ASP A 250 0.12 -17.38 21.66
N LYS A 251 -0.84 -16.62 22.21
CA LYS A 251 -0.61 -15.70 23.33
C LYS A 251 -0.08 -16.46 24.56
N THR A 252 0.91 -15.90 25.26
CA THR A 252 1.62 -16.62 26.33
C THR A 252 2.12 -15.74 27.48
N ASP A 253 2.18 -16.31 28.68
CA ASP A 253 2.85 -15.73 29.85
C ASP A 253 4.31 -16.20 30.03
N LEU A 254 4.80 -17.13 29.19
CA LEU A 254 6.17 -17.65 29.28
C LEU A 254 7.25 -16.53 29.24
N PRO A 255 8.42 -16.74 29.87
CA PRO A 255 9.51 -15.78 29.81
C PRO A 255 10.01 -15.60 28.37
N LEU A 256 10.50 -14.40 28.05
CA LEU A 256 11.03 -14.09 26.73
C LEU A 256 12.22 -15.00 26.39
N ARG A 257 12.25 -15.48 25.15
CA ARG A 257 13.29 -16.34 24.58
C ARG A 257 13.56 -15.90 23.15
N ASN A 258 14.74 -15.34 22.93
CA ASN A 258 15.16 -14.85 21.62
C ASN A 258 15.06 -15.94 20.53
N PRO A 259 14.73 -15.57 19.28
CA PRO A 259 14.61 -16.52 18.19
C PRO A 259 15.97 -17.12 17.78
N PRO A 260 16.00 -18.38 17.31
CA PRO A 260 17.22 -18.98 16.78
C PRO A 260 17.67 -18.29 15.48
N LYS A 261 19.00 -18.26 15.25
CA LYS A 261 19.60 -17.66 14.06
C LYS A 261 19.11 -18.34 12.77
N SER A 262 18.72 -17.55 11.78
CA SER A 262 18.34 -18.02 10.44
C SER A 262 19.57 -18.18 9.56
N PHE A 263 19.68 -19.29 8.81
CA PHE A 263 20.80 -19.51 7.87
C PHE A 263 20.88 -18.39 6.83
N TYR A 264 19.80 -18.13 6.09
CA TYR A 264 19.75 -17.09 5.07
C TYR A 264 19.49 -15.67 5.61
N GLY A 265 19.10 -15.55 6.89
CA GLY A 265 19.03 -14.27 7.60
C GLY A 265 20.39 -13.78 8.11
N GLU A 266 21.37 -14.69 8.29
CA GLU A 266 22.76 -14.33 8.59
C GLU A 266 23.54 -14.03 7.30
N THR A 267 24.50 -13.10 7.38
CA THR A 267 25.24 -12.53 6.24
C THR A 267 25.82 -13.56 5.27
N LEU A 268 26.31 -14.71 5.77
CA LEU A 268 26.89 -15.76 4.93
C LEU A 268 25.82 -16.49 4.09
N GLY A 269 24.74 -16.98 4.72
CA GLY A 269 23.68 -17.68 4.00
C GLY A 269 22.88 -16.75 3.10
N TYR A 270 22.72 -15.49 3.50
CA TYR A 270 22.20 -14.41 2.65
C TYR A 270 22.98 -14.32 1.33
N HIS A 271 24.30 -14.12 1.39
CA HIS A 271 25.10 -14.03 0.19
C HIS A 271 25.21 -15.35 -0.60
N ILE A 272 25.15 -16.52 0.05
CA ILE A 272 25.08 -17.81 -0.65
C ILE A 272 23.79 -17.89 -1.48
N TYR A 273 22.62 -17.70 -0.86
CA TYR A 273 21.33 -17.83 -1.54
C TYR A 273 21.14 -16.75 -2.63
N HIS A 274 21.50 -15.50 -2.35
CA HIS A 274 21.42 -14.40 -3.31
C HIS A 274 22.27 -14.65 -4.58
N ASN A 275 23.48 -15.22 -4.44
CA ASN A 275 24.32 -15.59 -5.58
C ASN A 275 23.81 -16.83 -6.32
N LEU A 276 23.26 -17.83 -5.62
CA LEU A 276 22.65 -18.99 -6.27
C LEU A 276 21.42 -18.61 -7.10
N LEU A 277 20.58 -17.69 -6.61
CA LEU A 277 19.49 -17.09 -7.38
C LEU A 277 20.02 -16.29 -8.58
N ALA A 278 21.07 -15.50 -8.40
CA ALA A 278 21.69 -14.74 -9.51
C ALA A 278 22.24 -15.66 -10.62
N LEU A 279 22.80 -16.81 -10.26
CA LEU A 279 23.23 -17.85 -11.20
C LEU A 279 22.03 -18.54 -11.87
N ALA A 280 20.97 -18.80 -11.11
CA ALA A 280 19.76 -19.44 -11.61
C ALA A 280 19.03 -18.60 -12.68
N ASN A 281 19.12 -17.26 -12.66
CA ASN A 281 18.60 -16.44 -13.75
C ASN A 281 19.25 -16.76 -15.13
N TYR A 282 20.44 -17.36 -15.16
CA TYR A 282 21.09 -17.87 -16.39
C TYR A 282 20.90 -19.37 -16.59
N PHE A 283 20.74 -20.14 -15.51
CA PHE A 283 20.58 -21.60 -15.55
C PHE A 283 19.38 -22.07 -14.71
N PRO A 284 18.11 -21.75 -15.06
CA PRO A 284 16.97 -21.91 -14.15
C PRO A 284 16.73 -23.35 -13.65
N ARG A 285 17.19 -24.35 -14.42
CA ARG A 285 17.17 -25.78 -14.05
C ARG A 285 17.89 -26.13 -12.74
N ILE A 286 18.72 -25.25 -12.17
CA ILE A 286 19.34 -25.49 -10.86
C ILE A 286 18.41 -25.20 -9.67
N LEU A 287 17.30 -24.48 -9.87
CA LEU A 287 16.46 -23.99 -8.77
C LEU A 287 15.94 -25.09 -7.81
N PRO A 288 15.46 -26.27 -8.25
CA PRO A 288 15.06 -27.33 -7.31
C PRO A 288 16.17 -27.78 -6.36
N TRP A 289 17.43 -27.72 -6.80
CA TRP A 289 18.59 -28.02 -5.96
C TRP A 289 18.98 -26.84 -5.06
N VAL A 290 18.85 -25.59 -5.54
CA VAL A 290 19.08 -24.38 -4.72
C VAL A 290 18.08 -24.31 -3.57
N GLU A 291 16.78 -24.50 -3.86
CA GLU A 291 15.71 -24.53 -2.86
C GLU A 291 15.99 -25.64 -1.82
N TRP A 292 16.21 -26.88 -2.29
CA TRP A 292 16.54 -28.03 -1.43
C TRP A 292 17.76 -27.79 -0.54
N LEU A 293 18.82 -27.15 -1.06
CA LEU A 293 20.02 -26.84 -0.29
C LEU A 293 19.73 -25.77 0.76
N VAL A 294 19.13 -24.64 0.37
CA VAL A 294 18.93 -23.48 1.24
C VAL A 294 17.89 -23.76 2.32
N PHE A 295 16.76 -24.37 1.97
CA PHE A 295 15.72 -24.74 2.92
C PHE A 295 16.06 -26.03 3.69
N GLY A 296 16.87 -26.92 3.12
CA GLY A 296 17.47 -28.04 3.86
C GLY A 296 18.46 -27.59 4.94
N LEU A 297 19.24 -26.53 4.69
CA LEU A 297 20.13 -25.91 5.69
C LEU A 297 19.37 -25.09 6.75
N GLN A 298 18.26 -24.45 6.39
CA GLN A 298 17.45 -23.67 7.34
C GLN A 298 16.51 -24.53 8.20
N TYR A 299 15.84 -25.53 7.59
CA TYR A 299 14.72 -26.26 8.20
C TYR A 299 14.94 -27.78 8.29
N GLY A 300 16.11 -28.25 7.86
CA GLY A 300 16.46 -29.66 7.82
C GLY A 300 16.08 -30.35 6.50
N PHE A 301 16.94 -31.28 6.08
CA PHE A 301 16.75 -32.11 4.87
C PHE A 301 15.71 -33.24 5.04
N LYS A 302 15.04 -33.31 6.20
CA LYS A 302 13.98 -34.28 6.51
C LYS A 302 12.88 -33.57 7.32
N PRO A 303 11.61 -34.01 7.24
CA PRO A 303 10.55 -33.49 8.09
C PRO A 303 10.92 -33.58 9.58
N GLU A 304 10.57 -32.54 10.34
CA GLU A 304 10.76 -32.42 11.80
C GLU A 304 12.21 -32.58 12.31
N ALA A 305 13.21 -32.61 11.42
CA ALA A 305 14.63 -32.78 11.78
C ALA A 305 15.26 -31.52 12.41
N ILE A 306 14.70 -30.33 12.12
CA ILE A 306 14.99 -29.10 12.85
C ILE A 306 13.65 -28.50 13.26
N VAL A 307 13.50 -28.24 14.56
CA VAL A 307 12.39 -27.46 15.12
C VAL A 307 12.97 -26.17 15.66
N THR A 308 12.33 -25.05 15.34
CA THR A 308 12.72 -23.71 15.80
C THR A 308 11.56 -23.11 16.59
N GLU A 309 11.85 -22.43 17.69
CA GLU A 309 10.83 -21.88 18.57
C GLU A 309 11.39 -20.73 19.43
N ALA A 310 10.54 -19.77 19.77
CA ALA A 310 10.89 -18.55 20.50
C ALA A 310 9.73 -18.08 21.39
N VAL A 311 9.95 -17.05 22.20
CA VAL A 311 8.91 -16.32 22.93
C VAL A 311 9.23 -14.83 22.84
N GLU A 312 8.39 -14.07 22.14
CA GLU A 312 8.67 -12.67 21.77
C GLU A 312 7.44 -11.78 22.04
N PRO A 313 7.60 -10.45 22.21
CA PRO A 313 6.47 -9.53 22.21
C PRO A 313 5.71 -9.61 20.88
N ALA A 314 4.38 -9.48 20.90
CA ALA A 314 3.54 -9.61 19.70
C ALA A 314 4.03 -8.76 18.50
N ARG A 315 4.45 -7.52 18.78
CA ARG A 315 4.98 -6.57 17.79
C ARG A 315 6.24 -7.02 17.07
N SER A 316 6.95 -8.03 17.58
CA SER A 316 8.15 -8.62 16.97
C SER A 316 7.88 -10.03 16.45
N GLY A 317 7.28 -10.88 17.29
CA GLY A 317 7.06 -12.31 16.99
C GLY A 317 6.06 -12.59 15.87
N LEU A 318 5.28 -11.59 15.44
CA LEU A 318 4.39 -11.68 14.28
C LEU A 318 5.04 -11.19 12.96
N LEU A 319 6.24 -10.60 13.00
CA LEU A 319 6.93 -10.08 11.80
C LEU A 319 7.75 -11.17 11.08
N MET A 320 8.20 -10.86 9.85
CA MET A 320 9.10 -11.70 9.06
C MET A 320 10.12 -10.86 8.30
N ASN A 321 11.24 -11.47 7.91
CA ASN A 321 12.22 -10.83 7.04
C ASN A 321 11.93 -11.16 5.56
N CYS A 322 11.76 -10.14 4.71
CA CYS A 322 11.55 -10.31 3.27
C CYS A 322 12.84 -10.61 2.48
N LEU A 323 14.03 -10.52 3.10
CA LEU A 323 15.36 -10.80 2.53
C LEU A 323 15.80 -9.91 1.35
N TYR A 324 15.13 -10.01 0.21
CA TYR A 324 15.55 -9.43 -1.06
C TYR A 324 14.43 -8.60 -1.70
N SER A 325 14.82 -7.75 -2.65
CA SER A 325 13.90 -7.22 -3.67
C SER A 325 13.09 -8.38 -4.27
N GLN A 326 11.77 -8.23 -4.41
CA GLN A 326 10.88 -9.30 -4.88
C GLN A 326 9.66 -8.76 -5.63
N PHE A 327 9.21 -9.51 -6.63
CA PHE A 327 7.82 -9.45 -7.07
C PHE A 327 6.95 -10.25 -6.11
N VAL A 328 5.69 -9.82 -5.92
CA VAL A 328 4.74 -10.51 -5.04
C VAL A 328 3.38 -10.49 -5.71
N ASN A 329 2.81 -11.66 -5.96
CA ASN A 329 1.46 -11.82 -6.51
C ASN A 329 0.64 -12.63 -5.50
N GLU A 330 -0.43 -12.06 -4.96
CA GLU A 330 -1.17 -12.66 -3.84
C GLU A 330 -2.68 -12.50 -4.05
N TRP A 331 -3.41 -13.60 -3.89
CA TRP A 331 -4.85 -13.67 -4.12
C TRP A 331 -5.57 -14.33 -2.95
N ALA A 332 -6.74 -13.81 -2.63
CA ALA A 332 -7.63 -14.23 -1.57
C ALA A 332 -8.74 -15.13 -2.13
N LEU A 333 -8.91 -16.32 -1.56
CA LEU A 333 -9.89 -17.32 -1.96
C LEU A 333 -10.52 -18.00 -0.73
N PRO A 334 -11.73 -18.59 -0.84
CA PRO A 334 -12.32 -19.37 0.26
C PRO A 334 -11.39 -20.49 0.73
N LEU A 335 -11.25 -20.65 2.05
CA LEU A 335 -10.24 -21.53 2.66
C LEU A 335 -10.37 -23.00 2.23
N GLU A 336 -11.58 -23.48 1.99
CA GLU A 336 -11.89 -24.84 1.57
C GLU A 336 -11.37 -25.19 0.17
N LYS A 337 -11.12 -24.18 -0.68
CA LYS A 337 -10.52 -24.36 -2.02
C LYS A 337 -9.01 -24.55 -2.00
N GLY A 338 -8.35 -24.27 -0.88
CA GLY A 338 -6.89 -24.34 -0.74
C GLY A 338 -6.24 -25.66 -1.16
N PRO A 339 -6.77 -26.84 -0.78
CA PRO A 339 -6.20 -28.12 -1.17
C PRO A 339 -6.24 -28.37 -2.68
N GLU A 340 -7.29 -27.92 -3.37
CA GLU A 340 -7.38 -28.02 -4.83
C GLU A 340 -6.36 -27.08 -5.48
N ALA A 341 -6.32 -25.81 -5.07
CA ALA A 341 -5.41 -24.79 -5.61
C ALA A 341 -3.94 -25.22 -5.50
N ILE A 342 -3.54 -25.69 -4.32
CA ILE A 342 -2.18 -26.20 -4.05
C ILE A 342 -1.91 -27.48 -4.86
N THR A 343 -2.88 -28.41 -4.96
CA THR A 343 -2.70 -29.64 -5.74
C THR A 343 -2.49 -29.33 -7.22
N ARG A 344 -3.30 -28.44 -7.81
CA ARG A 344 -3.23 -28.07 -9.23
C ARG A 344 -1.95 -27.30 -9.57
N LEU A 345 -1.56 -26.31 -8.76
CA LEU A 345 -0.27 -25.62 -8.91
C LEU A 345 0.92 -26.56 -8.71
N SER A 346 0.84 -27.50 -7.75
CA SER A 346 1.89 -28.48 -7.48
C SER A 346 2.09 -29.45 -8.65
N ALA A 347 0.99 -29.98 -9.19
CA ALA A 347 1.00 -30.81 -10.38
C ALA A 347 1.64 -30.07 -11.57
N TRP A 348 1.19 -28.84 -11.82
CA TRP A 348 1.68 -27.99 -12.91
C TRP A 348 3.19 -27.73 -12.81
N LEU A 349 3.67 -27.24 -11.66
CA LEU A 349 5.10 -26.98 -11.42
C LEU A 349 5.98 -28.25 -11.43
N ASN A 350 5.38 -29.44 -11.40
CA ASN A 350 6.06 -30.73 -11.52
C ASN A 350 5.81 -31.43 -12.89
N GLY A 351 5.12 -30.78 -13.84
CA GLY A 351 4.88 -31.29 -15.20
C GLY A 351 3.67 -32.23 -15.36
N ASP A 352 2.87 -32.45 -14.32
CA ASP A 352 1.62 -33.20 -14.39
C ASP A 352 0.47 -32.29 -14.87
N LEU A 353 0.30 -32.22 -16.18
CA LEU A 353 -0.72 -31.37 -16.81
C LEU A 353 -2.15 -31.91 -16.66
N GLU A 354 -2.32 -33.23 -16.46
CA GLU A 354 -3.63 -33.89 -16.32
C GLU A 354 -4.28 -33.56 -14.97
N THR A 355 -3.50 -33.65 -13.88
CA THR A 355 -3.94 -33.20 -12.55
C THR A 355 -4.02 -31.67 -12.46
N ALA A 356 -3.08 -30.95 -13.10
CA ALA A 356 -3.05 -29.49 -13.05
C ALA A 356 -4.29 -28.82 -13.64
N ARG A 357 -4.66 -29.20 -14.88
CA ARG A 357 -5.69 -28.52 -15.68
C ARG A 357 -5.45 -27.01 -15.77
N ILE A 358 -4.20 -26.63 -16.07
CA ILE A 358 -3.75 -25.24 -16.25
C ILE A 358 -3.23 -25.11 -17.70
N PRO A 359 -3.79 -24.24 -18.56
CA PRO A 359 -3.61 -24.30 -20.01
C PRO A 359 -2.30 -23.67 -20.52
N PHE A 360 -1.26 -23.62 -19.70
CA PHE A 360 0.02 -22.98 -20.01
C PHE A 360 1.16 -23.99 -19.88
N SER A 361 2.03 -24.07 -20.88
CA SER A 361 3.22 -24.94 -20.81
C SER A 361 4.22 -24.45 -19.76
N VAL A 362 4.79 -25.42 -19.04
CA VAL A 362 5.93 -25.28 -18.11
C VAL A 362 7.29 -25.55 -18.77
N ASP A 363 7.36 -25.66 -20.10
CA ASP A 363 8.61 -25.86 -20.83
C ASP A 363 9.61 -24.73 -20.54
N GLY A 364 10.70 -25.07 -19.85
CA GLY A 364 11.72 -24.11 -19.42
C GLY A 364 11.35 -23.30 -18.17
N LEU A 365 10.15 -23.47 -17.60
CA LEU A 365 9.73 -22.79 -16.38
C LEU A 365 10.37 -23.41 -15.14
N TRP A 366 11.06 -22.57 -14.35
CA TRP A 366 11.54 -22.91 -13.02
C TRP A 366 11.29 -21.73 -12.09
N VAL A 367 10.84 -22.01 -10.87
CA VAL A 367 10.49 -21.00 -9.86
C VAL A 367 11.32 -21.21 -8.59
N HIS A 368 11.28 -20.23 -7.70
CA HIS A 368 12.02 -20.20 -6.44
C HIS A 368 11.24 -19.40 -5.41
N CYS A 369 11.67 -19.49 -4.15
CA CYS A 369 10.88 -19.10 -2.98
C CYS A 369 9.68 -20.03 -2.75
N PRO A 370 9.42 -20.44 -1.48
CA PRO A 370 8.16 -21.06 -1.11
C PRO A 370 6.97 -20.14 -1.43
N ILE A 371 5.86 -20.76 -1.83
CA ILE A 371 4.57 -20.08 -1.93
C ILE A 371 4.06 -19.88 -0.49
N GLU A 372 3.82 -18.64 -0.10
CA GLU A 372 3.27 -18.32 1.22
C GLU A 372 1.76 -18.57 1.22
N VAL A 373 1.27 -19.17 2.30
CA VAL A 373 -0.09 -19.65 2.51
C VAL A 373 -0.54 -19.11 3.87
N ARG A 374 -1.35 -18.05 3.86
CA ARG A 374 -1.83 -17.32 5.06
C ARG A 374 -3.34 -17.35 5.14
N VAL A 375 -3.91 -17.12 6.32
CA VAL A 375 -5.37 -17.12 6.52
C VAL A 375 -5.89 -15.88 7.23
N ALA A 376 -7.14 -15.52 6.98
CA ALA A 376 -7.86 -14.42 7.63
C ALA A 376 -9.34 -14.79 7.73
N ASP A 377 -10.05 -14.36 8.78
CA ASP A 377 -11.52 -14.46 8.83
C ASP A 377 -12.14 -13.12 9.24
N SER A 378 -12.84 -12.49 8.29
CA SER A 378 -13.53 -11.21 8.46
C SER A 378 -15.03 -11.37 8.74
N THR A 379 -15.54 -12.59 8.89
CA THR A 379 -16.97 -12.85 9.18
C THR A 379 -17.35 -12.59 10.64
N TYR A 380 -16.38 -12.65 11.55
CA TYR A 380 -16.55 -12.35 12.98
C TYR A 380 -16.42 -10.85 13.33
N ASN A 381 -16.08 -10.01 12.34
CA ASN A 381 -15.80 -8.59 12.53
C ASN A 381 -17.07 -7.79 12.90
N LYS A 382 -16.91 -6.82 13.82
CA LYS A 382 -17.98 -5.92 14.30
C LYS A 382 -17.95 -4.54 13.62
N THR A 383 -16.88 -4.20 12.91
CA THR A 383 -16.79 -2.99 12.09
C THR A 383 -17.39 -3.23 10.70
N PRO A 384 -17.99 -2.22 10.04
CA PRO A 384 -18.52 -2.37 8.69
C PRO A 384 -17.45 -2.81 7.70
N ARG A 385 -17.65 -3.97 7.07
CA ARG A 385 -16.78 -4.56 6.05
C ARG A 385 -16.41 -3.52 4.97
N PRO A 386 -15.13 -3.34 4.59
CA PRO A 386 -14.78 -2.47 3.49
C PRO A 386 -15.50 -2.86 2.20
N PHE A 387 -15.74 -1.90 1.30
CA PHE A 387 -16.33 -2.21 -0.01
C PHE A 387 -15.39 -3.10 -0.85
N LEU A 388 -14.12 -2.71 -0.96
CA LEU A 388 -13.12 -3.43 -1.76
C LEU A 388 -12.40 -4.54 -0.97
N ASP A 389 -13.09 -5.19 -0.03
CA ASP A 389 -12.53 -6.25 0.81
C ASP A 389 -12.27 -7.54 0.00
N PRO A 390 -11.01 -7.96 -0.20
CA PRO A 390 -10.70 -9.15 -1.00
C PRO A 390 -11.10 -10.46 -0.31
N THR A 391 -11.40 -10.45 1.00
CA THR A 391 -11.76 -11.68 1.72
C THR A 391 -13.12 -12.24 1.30
N SER A 392 -13.33 -13.54 1.54
CA SER A 392 -14.62 -14.21 1.44
C SER A 392 -15.62 -13.61 2.42
N SER A 393 -16.87 -13.42 2.00
CA SER A 393 -17.95 -12.85 2.81
C SER A 393 -18.78 -13.91 3.56
N SER A 394 -18.58 -15.19 3.25
CA SER A 394 -19.37 -16.31 3.80
C SER A 394 -18.55 -17.32 4.61
N GLY A 395 -17.27 -17.03 4.87
CA GLY A 395 -16.40 -17.89 5.70
C GLY A 395 -14.93 -17.47 5.65
N PRO A 396 -14.03 -18.30 6.22
CA PRO A 396 -12.61 -18.01 6.30
C PRO A 396 -11.95 -17.93 4.92
N THR A 397 -10.92 -17.10 4.84
CA THR A 397 -10.17 -16.78 3.62
C THR A 397 -8.76 -17.32 3.71
N LEU A 398 -8.36 -18.04 2.66
CA LEU A 398 -6.97 -18.32 2.33
C LEU A 398 -6.40 -17.20 1.47
N TYR A 399 -5.15 -16.83 1.72
CA TYR A 399 -4.31 -16.06 0.82
C TYR A 399 -3.17 -16.95 0.30
N LEU A 400 -3.05 -17.07 -1.03
CA LEU A 400 -1.92 -17.71 -1.69
C LEU A 400 -1.02 -16.65 -2.32
N ASN A 401 0.28 -16.74 -2.03
CA ASN A 401 1.27 -15.71 -2.34
C ASN A 401 2.45 -16.30 -3.13
N ALA A 402 2.47 -16.00 -4.43
CA ALA A 402 3.53 -16.31 -5.37
C ALA A 402 4.59 -15.20 -5.36
N THR A 403 5.54 -15.28 -4.42
CA THR A 403 6.70 -14.39 -4.34
C THR A 403 7.82 -14.86 -5.29
N LEU A 404 8.50 -13.92 -5.96
CA LEU A 404 9.72 -14.17 -6.73
C LEU A 404 10.81 -13.16 -6.37
N TYR A 405 11.89 -13.62 -5.74
CA TYR A 405 13.07 -12.79 -5.45
C TYR A 405 13.76 -12.31 -6.75
N ARG A 406 14.20 -11.04 -6.74
CA ARG A 406 14.92 -10.34 -7.82
C ARG A 406 16.40 -10.17 -7.43
N PRO A 407 17.26 -11.18 -7.61
CA PRO A 407 18.64 -11.13 -7.13
C PRO A 407 19.40 -9.98 -7.80
N TYR A 408 20.04 -9.12 -7.01
CA TYR A 408 20.69 -7.88 -7.49
C TYR A 408 19.77 -7.00 -8.37
N HIS A 409 18.48 -6.96 -8.06
CA HIS A 409 17.41 -6.26 -8.81
C HIS A 409 17.24 -6.75 -10.26
N ARG A 410 17.66 -7.98 -10.57
CA ARG A 410 17.40 -8.67 -11.83
C ARG A 410 16.06 -9.41 -11.80
N ASP A 411 15.27 -9.24 -12.85
CA ASP A 411 13.98 -9.91 -12.97
C ASP A 411 14.17 -11.39 -13.32
N PRO A 412 13.53 -12.33 -12.61
CA PRO A 412 13.59 -13.75 -12.95
C PRO A 412 12.93 -14.04 -14.31
N PRO A 413 13.54 -14.90 -15.16
CA PRO A 413 13.02 -15.20 -16.50
C PRO A 413 11.67 -15.93 -16.49
N CYS A 414 11.25 -16.49 -15.35
CA CYS A 414 9.98 -17.18 -15.16
C CYS A 414 8.78 -16.25 -14.89
N THR A 415 9.00 -14.98 -14.53
CA THR A 415 7.98 -14.09 -13.94
C THR A 415 6.69 -14.00 -14.77
N GLU A 416 6.80 -13.81 -16.08
CA GLU A 416 5.66 -13.65 -16.98
C GLU A 416 4.76 -14.90 -17.01
N ARG A 417 5.33 -16.07 -17.37
CA ARG A 417 4.60 -17.35 -17.46
C ARG A 417 4.14 -17.84 -16.09
N TYR A 418 4.89 -17.58 -15.03
CA TYR A 418 4.48 -17.98 -13.68
C TYR A 418 3.21 -17.24 -13.25
N TYR A 419 3.16 -15.92 -13.41
CA TYR A 419 2.00 -15.12 -13.04
C TYR A 419 0.83 -15.25 -14.03
N GLU A 420 1.08 -15.43 -15.33
CA GLU A 420 0.05 -15.77 -16.33
C GLU A 420 -0.78 -16.98 -15.89
N ALA A 421 -0.11 -18.06 -15.50
CA ALA A 421 -0.76 -19.31 -15.09
C ALA A 421 -1.31 -19.28 -13.65
N PHE A 422 -0.58 -18.66 -12.71
CA PHE A 422 -1.03 -18.52 -11.33
C PHE A 422 -2.32 -17.69 -11.24
N GLU A 423 -2.35 -16.50 -11.86
CA GLU A 423 -3.53 -15.65 -11.85
C GLU A 423 -4.70 -16.25 -12.62
N TRP A 424 -4.44 -17.01 -13.69
CA TRP A 424 -5.51 -17.72 -14.41
C TRP A 424 -6.23 -18.72 -13.49
N LEU A 425 -5.49 -19.51 -12.71
CA LEU A 425 -6.09 -20.41 -11.72
C LEU A 425 -6.83 -19.62 -10.63
N MET A 426 -6.25 -18.52 -10.14
CA MET A 426 -6.90 -17.69 -9.12
C MET A 426 -8.24 -17.11 -9.64
N ARG A 427 -8.28 -16.63 -10.89
CA ARG A 427 -9.53 -16.19 -11.56
C ARG A 427 -10.53 -17.32 -11.74
N GLU A 428 -10.12 -18.49 -12.24
CA GLU A 428 -10.98 -19.67 -12.37
C GLU A 428 -11.62 -20.08 -11.04
N MET A 429 -10.84 -20.03 -9.95
CA MET A 429 -11.30 -20.37 -8.60
C MET A 429 -12.13 -19.25 -7.94
N GLY A 430 -12.38 -18.13 -8.62
CA GLY A 430 -13.18 -17.00 -8.11
C GLY A 430 -12.48 -16.21 -7.00
N ALA A 431 -11.16 -16.16 -7.01
CA ALA A 431 -10.35 -15.43 -6.05
C ALA A 431 -10.30 -13.92 -6.37
N ARG A 432 -9.88 -13.10 -5.40
CA ARG A 432 -9.67 -11.65 -5.55
C ARG A 432 -8.20 -11.28 -5.30
N PRO A 433 -7.56 -10.39 -6.08
CA PRO A 433 -6.17 -10.00 -5.85
C PRO A 433 -6.03 -9.10 -4.61
N HIS A 434 -4.92 -9.23 -3.89
CA HIS A 434 -4.59 -8.31 -2.80
C HIS A 434 -4.04 -7.00 -3.36
N TRP A 435 -4.76 -5.89 -3.14
CA TRP A 435 -4.48 -4.56 -3.68
C TRP A 435 -3.05 -4.03 -3.48
N ALA A 436 -2.35 -4.46 -2.43
CA ALA A 436 -0.98 -4.05 -2.14
C ALA A 436 0.07 -4.65 -3.10
N LYS A 437 -0.29 -5.58 -3.99
CA LYS A 437 0.63 -6.50 -4.67
C LYS A 437 0.65 -6.31 -6.20
N ASN A 438 1.41 -7.15 -6.89
CA ASN A 438 1.39 -7.26 -8.35
C ASN A 438 0.28 -8.21 -8.78
N PHE A 439 -0.54 -7.81 -9.76
CA PHE A 439 -1.53 -8.66 -10.44
C PHE A 439 -1.83 -8.07 -11.83
N ARG A 440 -2.46 -8.85 -12.72
CA ARG A 440 -2.85 -8.46 -14.10
C ARG A 440 -4.29 -8.87 -14.38
N THR A 441 -5.20 -8.19 -13.70
CA THR A 441 -6.66 -8.34 -13.83
C THR A 441 -7.23 -7.10 -14.49
N SER A 442 -8.25 -7.23 -15.35
CA SER A 442 -8.91 -6.09 -15.97
C SER A 442 -9.81 -5.36 -14.95
N ARG A 443 -10.11 -4.07 -15.18
CA ARG A 443 -11.07 -3.31 -14.35
C ARG A 443 -12.50 -3.83 -14.48
N GLU A 444 -12.83 -4.46 -15.61
CA GLU A 444 -14.10 -5.12 -15.89
C GLU A 444 -14.19 -6.43 -15.10
N GLU A 445 -13.16 -7.28 -15.15
CA GLU A 445 -13.04 -8.48 -14.28
C GLU A 445 -13.12 -8.09 -12.79
N LEU A 446 -12.46 -7.01 -12.37
CA LEU A 446 -12.52 -6.51 -10.99
C LEU A 446 -13.90 -5.94 -10.63
N LYS A 447 -14.59 -5.30 -11.56
CA LYS A 447 -15.98 -4.84 -11.36
C LYS A 447 -16.89 -6.03 -11.10
N ASP A 448 -16.76 -7.11 -11.87
CA ASP A 448 -17.58 -8.30 -11.73
C ASP A 448 -17.24 -9.09 -10.45
N LEU A 449 -15.95 -9.18 -10.06
CA LEU A 449 -15.50 -9.83 -8.82
C LEU A 449 -15.98 -9.14 -7.53
N TYR A 450 -16.32 -7.85 -7.58
CA TYR A 450 -16.77 -7.05 -6.42
C TYR A 450 -18.24 -6.60 -6.50
N GLY A 451 -18.86 -6.59 -7.69
CA GLY A 451 -20.28 -6.30 -7.90
C GLY A 451 -20.73 -4.95 -7.33
N GLU A 452 -21.86 -4.94 -6.62
CA GLU A 452 -22.46 -3.74 -6.02
C GLU A 452 -21.52 -2.99 -5.05
N ASP A 453 -20.61 -3.69 -4.35
CA ASP A 453 -19.66 -3.02 -3.46
C ASP A 453 -18.64 -2.17 -4.26
N MET A 454 -18.28 -2.57 -5.50
CA MET A 454 -17.48 -1.72 -6.41
C MET A 454 -18.29 -0.50 -6.86
N VAL A 455 -19.58 -0.66 -7.16
CA VAL A 455 -20.46 0.42 -7.62
C VAL A 455 -20.59 1.50 -6.54
N GLU A 456 -20.89 1.11 -5.30
CA GLU A 456 -21.00 2.06 -4.18
C GLU A 456 -19.63 2.67 -3.79
N TRP A 457 -18.51 1.95 -3.91
CA TRP A 457 -17.17 2.55 -3.73
C TRP A 457 -16.87 3.61 -4.80
N LEU A 458 -17.16 3.33 -6.07
CA LEU A 458 -16.92 4.24 -7.19
C LEU A 458 -17.76 5.53 -7.08
N LYS A 459 -19.00 5.39 -6.62
CA LYS A 459 -19.92 6.48 -6.28
C LYS A 459 -19.35 7.35 -5.15
N VAL A 460 -18.97 6.75 -4.01
CA VAL A 460 -18.32 7.48 -2.91
C VAL A 460 -17.05 8.19 -3.37
N ARG A 461 -16.24 7.58 -4.25
CA ARG A 461 -15.05 8.22 -4.85
C ARG A 461 -15.44 9.43 -5.70
N GLN A 462 -16.46 9.31 -6.55
CA GLN A 462 -16.94 10.40 -7.40
C GLN A 462 -17.52 11.57 -6.58
N ASP A 463 -18.16 11.29 -5.44
CA ASP A 463 -18.72 12.29 -4.54
C ASP A 463 -17.64 13.12 -3.81
N VAL A 464 -16.47 12.54 -3.50
CA VAL A 464 -15.37 13.23 -2.77
C VAL A 464 -14.24 13.77 -3.64
N ASP A 465 -14.06 13.23 -4.84
CA ASP A 465 -13.08 13.67 -5.84
C ASP A 465 -13.67 13.58 -7.26
N SER A 466 -14.44 14.60 -7.62
CA SER A 466 -15.13 14.71 -8.92
C SER A 466 -14.19 14.88 -10.10
N ASP A 467 -13.04 15.54 -9.88
CA ASP A 467 -12.05 15.86 -10.91
C ASP A 467 -11.01 14.76 -11.11
N GLY A 468 -10.88 13.83 -10.15
CA GLY A 468 -9.86 12.79 -10.14
C GLY A 468 -8.48 13.30 -9.69
N MET A 469 -8.42 14.28 -8.79
CA MET A 469 -7.18 14.84 -8.24
C MET A 469 -6.27 13.79 -7.57
N PHE A 470 -6.80 12.67 -7.08
CA PHE A 470 -5.98 11.59 -6.50
C PHE A 470 -5.66 10.45 -7.50
N LEU A 471 -6.39 10.38 -8.62
CA LEU A 471 -6.38 9.25 -9.54
C LEU A 471 -5.23 9.30 -10.56
N GLY A 472 -4.67 8.15 -10.90
CA GLY A 472 -3.68 7.99 -11.96
C GLY A 472 -3.77 6.65 -12.68
N GLU A 473 -2.77 6.32 -13.49
CA GLU A 473 -2.75 5.13 -14.36
C GLU A 473 -3.16 3.83 -13.66
N TRP A 474 -2.60 3.55 -12.47
CA TRP A 474 -2.96 2.34 -11.72
C TRP A 474 -4.46 2.32 -11.38
N HIS A 475 -5.05 3.45 -10.99
CA HIS A 475 -6.49 3.54 -10.71
C HIS A 475 -7.32 3.31 -11.97
N TYR A 476 -6.94 3.91 -13.11
CA TYR A 476 -7.63 3.72 -14.38
C TYR A 476 -7.60 2.27 -14.88
N ARG A 477 -6.48 1.56 -14.71
CA ARG A 477 -6.33 0.17 -15.17
C ARG A 477 -7.11 -0.85 -14.33
N ASN A 478 -7.32 -0.56 -13.05
CA ASN A 478 -7.86 -1.53 -12.08
C ASN A 478 -9.25 -1.18 -11.54
N LEU A 479 -9.77 0.03 -11.80
CA LEU A 479 -11.08 0.48 -11.32
C LEU A 479 -11.93 0.94 -12.51
N ALA A 480 -13.21 0.53 -12.53
CA ALA A 480 -14.17 0.90 -13.58
C ALA A 480 -14.69 2.34 -13.39
N LEU A 481 -13.80 3.32 -13.57
CA LEU A 481 -14.11 4.74 -13.36
C LEU A 481 -15.24 5.21 -14.31
N PRO A 482 -16.29 5.92 -13.81
CA PRO A 482 -17.34 6.46 -14.66
C PRO A 482 -16.79 7.40 -15.74
N GLY A 483 -17.31 7.30 -16.96
CA GLY A 483 -16.85 8.13 -18.08
C GLY A 483 -15.45 7.76 -18.60
N THR A 484 -15.05 6.49 -18.45
CA THR A 484 -13.87 5.90 -19.13
C THR A 484 -14.23 4.60 -19.87
N GLU A 485 -15.48 4.51 -20.36
CA GLU A 485 -16.04 3.32 -21.03
C GLU A 485 -15.60 3.20 -22.50
N ASP A 486 -15.28 4.34 -23.14
CA ASP A 486 -14.63 4.41 -24.45
C ASP A 486 -13.24 5.05 -24.27
N GLU A 487 -12.18 4.38 -24.75
CA GLU A 487 -10.80 4.90 -24.64
C GLU A 487 -10.47 5.99 -25.67
N SER A 488 -11.36 6.23 -26.64
CA SER A 488 -11.22 7.29 -27.66
C SER A 488 -11.83 8.64 -27.24
N GLU A 489 -12.70 8.66 -26.23
CA GLU A 489 -13.28 9.90 -25.70
C GLU A 489 -12.40 10.53 -24.59
N PRO A 490 -12.39 11.88 -24.47
CA PRO A 490 -11.63 12.57 -23.43
C PRO A 490 -12.26 12.32 -22.04
N ALA A 491 -11.55 11.57 -21.20
CA ALA A 491 -12.01 11.14 -19.87
C ALA A 491 -12.65 12.27 -19.02
N VAL A 492 -13.77 11.93 -18.37
CA VAL A 492 -14.58 12.81 -17.50
C VAL A 492 -13.83 13.30 -16.25
N LEU A 493 -12.62 12.79 -15.99
CA LEU A 493 -11.79 13.06 -14.82
C LEU A 493 -10.56 13.91 -15.20
N PRO A 494 -10.68 15.25 -15.26
CA PRO A 494 -9.69 16.13 -15.90
C PRO A 494 -8.39 16.37 -15.10
N LEU A 495 -8.20 15.69 -13.96
CA LEU A 495 -6.93 15.63 -13.22
C LEU A 495 -6.30 14.22 -13.20
N LEU A 496 -6.94 13.22 -13.81
CA LEU A 496 -6.44 11.84 -13.93
C LEU A 496 -5.08 11.78 -14.63
N GLU A 497 -4.04 11.35 -13.92
CA GLU A 497 -2.69 11.21 -14.50
C GLU A 497 -2.53 9.90 -15.28
N ARG A 498 -2.66 9.96 -16.61
CA ARG A 498 -2.31 8.86 -17.52
C ARG A 498 -0.78 8.65 -17.59
N GLU A 499 -0.34 7.43 -17.82
CA GLU A 499 1.03 7.07 -18.17
C GLU A 499 1.36 7.52 -19.58
N LYS A 500 2.54 8.09 -19.77
CA LYS A 500 3.09 8.45 -21.08
C LYS A 500 4.03 7.37 -21.62
N THR A 501 4.86 6.78 -20.77
CA THR A 501 5.83 5.74 -21.13
C THR A 501 6.48 5.11 -19.89
N ARG A 502 7.03 3.91 -20.05
CA ARG A 502 8.01 3.29 -19.15
C ARG A 502 9.35 3.12 -19.86
N ARG A 503 10.45 3.24 -19.13
CA ARG A 503 11.81 2.92 -19.59
C ARG A 503 12.61 2.26 -18.47
N LYS A 504 13.76 1.64 -18.75
CA LYS A 504 14.66 1.18 -17.66
C LYS A 504 15.12 2.39 -16.85
N ALA A 505 15.16 2.25 -15.52
CA ALA A 505 15.48 3.34 -14.63
C ALA A 505 16.96 3.69 -14.69
N ASP A 506 17.27 4.86 -15.26
CA ASP A 506 18.61 5.45 -15.30
C ASP A 506 19.00 5.94 -13.89
N VAL A 507 19.49 4.98 -13.10
CA VAL A 507 19.88 5.06 -11.69
C VAL A 507 20.92 3.97 -11.44
N ARG A 508 22.08 4.30 -10.85
CA ARG A 508 23.12 3.30 -10.58
C ARG A 508 22.61 2.26 -9.56
N GLY A 509 22.46 1.01 -10.02
CA GLY A 509 22.06 -0.13 -9.18
C GLY A 509 20.60 -0.57 -9.34
N SER A 510 19.81 0.05 -10.22
CA SER A 510 18.39 -0.29 -10.43
C SER A 510 18.11 -1.68 -11.02
N GLY A 511 19.13 -2.34 -11.57
CA GLY A 511 19.00 -3.65 -12.23
C GLY A 511 18.09 -3.56 -13.46
N ASP A 512 16.93 -4.20 -13.40
CA ASP A 512 15.89 -4.12 -14.42
C ASP A 512 14.66 -3.28 -14.00
N GLY A 513 14.73 -2.60 -12.85
CA GLY A 513 13.67 -1.70 -12.39
C GLY A 513 13.34 -0.59 -13.39
N MET A 514 12.05 -0.25 -13.50
CA MET A 514 11.51 0.60 -14.56
C MET A 514 11.13 1.99 -14.05
N GLU A 515 11.57 3.04 -14.73
CA GLU A 515 11.05 4.39 -14.52
C GLU A 515 9.71 4.56 -15.23
N TRP A 516 8.69 4.90 -14.44
CA TRP A 516 7.36 5.28 -14.85
C TRP A 516 7.30 6.80 -15.09
N ILE A 517 6.76 7.21 -16.25
CA ILE A 517 6.67 8.62 -16.65
C ILE A 517 5.22 8.96 -17.02
N GLY A 518 4.64 9.94 -16.32
CA GLY A 518 3.26 10.38 -16.47
C GLY A 518 3.06 11.53 -17.46
N HIS A 519 1.82 11.71 -17.90
CA HIS A 519 1.39 12.80 -18.75
C HIS A 519 1.28 14.13 -17.97
N LYS A 520 2.30 14.98 -18.08
CA LYS A 520 2.29 16.36 -17.56
C LYS A 520 1.40 17.31 -18.39
N GLN A 521 0.14 16.94 -18.65
CA GLN A 521 -0.77 17.71 -19.52
C GLN A 521 -1.06 19.13 -19.02
N TRP A 522 -0.90 19.38 -17.71
CA TRP A 522 -0.94 20.71 -17.11
C TRP A 522 0.10 21.70 -17.67
N GLN A 523 1.15 21.23 -18.35
CA GLN A 523 2.22 22.08 -18.90
C GLN A 523 1.88 22.70 -20.29
N GLY A 524 0.68 22.51 -20.84
CA GLY A 524 0.47 22.75 -22.28
C GLY A 524 -0.91 23.17 -22.78
N LYS A 525 -1.52 24.24 -22.23
CA LYS A 525 -2.54 25.02 -22.98
C LYS A 525 -2.61 26.54 -22.69
N GLN A 526 -1.67 27.11 -21.93
CA GLN A 526 -1.46 28.57 -21.90
C GLN A 526 -0.79 29.03 -23.20
N GLY A 527 -1.55 29.03 -24.31
CA GLY A 527 -1.01 29.25 -25.65
C GLY A 527 -2.04 29.42 -26.78
N ARG A 528 -3.35 29.48 -26.47
CA ARG A 528 -4.38 29.94 -27.42
C ARG A 528 -5.42 30.81 -26.71
N GLN A 529 -5.51 32.05 -27.17
CA GLN A 529 -6.58 33.03 -26.96
C GLN A 529 -7.32 32.95 -25.62
N ALA A 530 -6.96 33.85 -24.70
CA ALA A 530 -7.99 34.44 -23.84
C ALA A 530 -9.04 35.06 -24.77
N ALA A 531 -10.30 34.63 -24.66
CA ALA A 531 -11.40 35.18 -25.44
C ALA A 531 -11.74 36.58 -24.92
N THR A 532 -10.99 37.58 -25.36
CA THR A 532 -11.32 39.00 -25.16
C THR A 532 -12.62 39.30 -25.90
N PHE A 533 -13.75 39.15 -25.20
CA PHE A 533 -15.03 39.73 -25.58
C PHE A 533 -14.95 41.26 -25.49
N VAL A 534 -14.29 41.86 -26.48
CA VAL A 534 -14.42 43.27 -26.82
C VAL A 534 -15.65 43.39 -27.71
N PRO A 535 -16.72 44.09 -27.30
CA PRO A 535 -17.84 44.38 -28.19
C PRO A 535 -17.34 45.26 -29.34
N ALA A 536 -17.43 44.77 -30.57
CA ALA A 536 -17.07 45.56 -31.75
C ALA A 536 -18.13 46.64 -31.97
N LEU A 537 -17.78 47.91 -31.69
CA LEU A 537 -18.61 49.07 -31.98
C LEU A 537 -18.16 49.76 -33.26
N GLY A 538 -19.10 49.92 -34.19
CA GLY A 538 -18.91 50.55 -35.50
C GLY A 538 -19.96 50.02 -36.50
N ASN A 539 -20.77 50.83 -37.16
CA ASN A 539 -20.86 52.31 -37.10
C ASN A 539 -22.26 52.78 -37.54
N GLU A 540 -22.67 53.99 -37.11
CA GLU A 540 -23.87 54.74 -37.56
C GLU A 540 -25.27 54.12 -37.18
N LYS A 541 -26.36 54.89 -36.94
CA LYS A 541 -26.66 56.32 -37.20
C LYS A 541 -27.82 56.86 -36.31
N ILE A 542 -27.77 58.16 -35.95
CA ILE A 542 -28.89 59.13 -35.70
C ILE A 542 -29.73 59.07 -34.38
N GLN A 543 -29.90 60.26 -33.76
CA GLN A 543 -30.87 60.71 -32.72
C GLN A 543 -30.88 59.96 -31.35
N GLY A 544 -30.97 60.62 -30.18
CA GLY A 544 -31.07 62.04 -29.81
C GLY A 544 -31.31 62.20 -28.28
N SER A 545 -31.46 63.46 -27.80
CA SER A 545 -31.78 63.88 -26.41
C SER A 545 -30.80 63.58 -25.25
N SER A 546 -30.70 64.57 -24.36
CA SER A 546 -29.97 64.71 -23.09
C SER A 546 -30.48 63.77 -21.98
N ASP A 547 -29.76 63.52 -20.88
CA ASP A 547 -29.64 64.41 -19.69
C ASP A 547 -28.38 64.11 -18.81
N GLU A 548 -28.20 64.86 -17.71
CA GLU A 548 -27.02 64.86 -16.81
C GLU A 548 -27.16 63.95 -15.56
N ILE A 549 -26.35 64.23 -14.50
CA ILE A 549 -26.33 63.70 -13.12
C ILE A 549 -25.38 62.48 -12.92
N ILE A 550 -24.51 62.34 -11.92
CA ILE A 550 -23.68 63.17 -11.00
C ILE A 550 -23.08 62.19 -9.95
N LEU A 551 -21.90 62.54 -9.41
CA LEU A 551 -21.17 62.11 -8.18
C LEU A 551 -21.95 61.29 -7.09
N SER A 552 -21.37 60.46 -6.20
CA SER A 552 -19.97 60.10 -5.84
C SER A 552 -19.91 58.88 -4.86
N PRO A 553 -18.72 58.31 -4.54
CA PRO A 553 -18.54 57.30 -3.47
C PRO A 553 -18.33 57.91 -2.06
N PRO A 554 -18.40 57.09 -0.99
CA PRO A 554 -17.26 56.89 -0.07
C PRO A 554 -17.11 55.39 0.33
N THR A 555 -16.28 54.89 1.27
CA THR A 555 -15.41 55.45 2.35
C THR A 555 -14.22 54.49 2.64
N THR A 556 -13.37 54.77 3.62
CA THR A 556 -12.22 53.95 4.10
C THR A 556 -12.08 53.97 5.64
N ALA A 557 -11.40 52.97 6.23
CA ALA A 557 -10.67 53.02 7.53
C ALA A 557 -9.70 51.80 7.61
N THR A 558 -8.42 51.78 8.04
CA THR A 558 -7.40 52.73 8.60
C THR A 558 -7.23 52.84 10.13
N SER A 559 -6.57 51.85 10.75
CA SER A 559 -5.65 51.97 11.92
C SER A 559 -4.83 50.66 12.03
N GLU A 560 -3.48 50.58 12.16
CA GLU A 560 -2.49 51.29 13.01
C GLU A 560 -2.55 50.83 14.49
N GLU A 561 -1.47 50.54 15.23
CA GLU A 561 0.01 50.48 15.04
C GLU A 561 0.58 49.49 16.12
N SER A 562 1.65 48.69 15.94
CA SER A 562 3.11 48.93 15.73
C SER A 562 3.94 48.97 17.04
N PHE A 563 5.28 49.10 16.88
CA PHE A 563 6.40 48.78 17.80
C PHE A 563 6.94 47.34 17.76
N ASP A 564 8.17 47.16 18.29
CA ASP A 564 9.19 46.17 17.86
C ASP A 564 10.26 45.97 18.98
N LEU A 565 11.28 45.14 18.70
CA LEU A 565 12.67 45.09 19.20
C LEU A 565 13.12 43.80 19.94
N LEU A 566 13.86 42.96 19.19
CA LEU A 566 15.24 42.44 19.41
C LEU A 566 15.69 41.98 20.84
N ALA A 567 16.56 40.98 21.06
CA ALA A 567 17.69 40.50 20.25
C ALA A 567 18.26 39.11 20.69
N ALA A 568 19.00 38.47 19.77
CA ALA A 568 20.22 37.63 19.94
C ALA A 568 20.21 36.32 20.79
N GLY A 569 21.01 35.33 20.33
CA GLY A 569 21.33 34.09 21.06
C GLY A 569 21.83 32.97 20.15
N GLU A 570 23.14 32.91 19.86
CA GLU A 570 23.73 31.88 18.99
C GLU A 570 24.17 30.60 19.73
N ALA A 571 24.16 29.48 19.00
CA ALA A 571 25.01 28.28 19.10
C ALA A 571 25.49 27.75 20.48
N SER A 572 25.31 26.43 20.72
CA SER A 572 26.43 25.45 20.69
C SER A 572 26.07 24.02 21.17
N VAL A 573 26.63 23.04 20.43
CA VAL A 573 27.26 21.78 20.87
C VAL A 573 26.57 20.88 21.93
N VAL A 574 26.28 19.64 21.50
CA VAL A 574 25.97 18.48 22.36
C VAL A 574 27.24 17.93 23.03
N LEU A 575 27.16 17.62 24.33
CA LEU A 575 27.90 16.51 24.96
C LEU A 575 27.01 15.80 25.99
N PRO A 576 27.22 14.49 26.27
CA PRO A 576 26.39 13.70 27.19
C PRO A 576 26.93 13.70 28.62
N GLU A 577 26.04 13.52 29.60
CA GLU A 577 26.44 13.15 30.97
C GLU A 577 26.44 11.62 31.15
N SER A 578 27.50 11.12 31.79
CA SER A 578 27.68 9.71 32.10
C SER A 578 27.73 9.49 33.61
N GLY A 579 26.67 8.89 34.16
CA GLY A 579 26.68 8.01 35.33
C GLY A 579 27.15 8.54 36.69
N MET A 580 26.27 8.38 37.67
CA MET A 580 26.64 7.88 39.00
C MET A 580 25.60 6.87 39.47
#